data_AF-A0AA38L8Z6-F1
#
_entry.id   AF-A0AA38L8Z6-F1
#
_cell.length_a   1.000
_cell.length_b   1.000
_cell.length_c   1.000
_cell.angle_alpha   90.00
_cell.angle_beta   90.00
_cell.angle_gamma   90.00
#
_symmetry.space_group_name_H-M   'P 1'
#
loop_
_entity.id
_entity.type
_entity.pdbx_description
1 polymer ?
#
loop_
_entity_poly.entity_id
_entity_poly.type
_entity_poly.pdbx_seq_one_letter_code
_entity_poly.pdbx_strand_id
1 'polypeptide(L)'
;VVREHYLRDDIYCGALICQTCDASTAHISRSASPILIVDTNVVLNQIDLLENTIMNDVVVLSVVLDEVKNKNIAVYNRVRMLCSNTMRQFFVFANEHHKDTYVKAMVGESPNDRNDR
;
A
#
# COMPACT_ATOMS: atom_id res chain seq x y z
N VAL A 1 -11.46 10.45 -21.25
CA VAL A 1 -12.05 9.10 -21.07
C VAL A 1 -12.82 9.11 -19.77
N VAL A 2 -14.09 8.67 -19.76
CA VAL A 2 -14.89 8.55 -18.53
C VAL A 2 -14.79 7.12 -18.02
N ARG A 3 -14.52 6.94 -16.73
CA ARG A 3 -14.49 5.64 -16.05
C ARG A 3 -15.25 5.75 -14.73
N GLU A 4 -15.98 4.70 -14.38
CA GLU A 4 -16.62 4.58 -13.08
C GLU A 4 -15.58 4.18 -12.02
N HIS A 5 -15.67 4.77 -10.83
CA HIS A 5 -14.79 4.48 -9.71
C HIS A 5 -15.64 4.11 -8.50
N TYR A 6 -15.60 2.84 -8.11
CA TYR A 6 -16.38 2.31 -7.00
C TYR A 6 -15.60 2.41 -5.69
N LEU A 7 -16.29 2.86 -4.64
CA LEU A 7 -15.78 2.95 -3.28
C LEU A 7 -16.46 1.90 -2.41
N ARG A 8 -15.66 1.26 -1.56
CA ARG A 8 -16.02 0.14 -0.70
C ARG A 8 -15.73 0.47 0.76
N ASP A 9 -16.50 -0.11 1.66
CA ASP A 9 -16.36 -0.03 3.11
C ASP A 9 -15.94 -1.37 3.75
N ASP A 10 -15.77 -2.42 2.94
CA ASP A 10 -15.38 -3.77 3.35
C ASP A 10 -13.90 -4.10 3.03
N ILE A 11 -13.08 -3.08 2.75
CA ILE A 11 -11.64 -3.25 2.54
C ILE A 11 -10.95 -3.33 3.91
N TYR A 12 -10.44 -4.53 4.23
CA TYR A 12 -9.78 -4.80 5.51
C TYR A 12 -8.39 -4.12 5.62
N CYS A 13 -8.00 -3.76 6.84
CA CYS A 13 -6.75 -3.04 7.11
C CYS A 13 -5.49 -3.93 7.20
N GLY A 14 -5.67 -5.26 7.21
CA GLY A 14 -4.56 -6.23 7.23
C GLY A 14 -3.85 -6.38 8.58
N ALA A 15 -4.29 -5.70 9.64
CA ALA A 15 -3.65 -5.73 10.96
C ALA A 15 -4.34 -6.66 11.96
N LEU A 16 -3.55 -7.54 12.59
CA LEU A 16 -4.05 -8.50 13.59
C LEU A 16 -4.54 -7.84 14.90
N ILE A 17 -4.17 -6.58 15.14
CA ILE A 17 -4.67 -5.80 16.29
C ILE A 17 -6.09 -5.26 16.06
N CYS A 18 -6.55 -5.20 14.81
CA CYS A 18 -7.89 -4.74 14.48
C CYS A 18 -8.94 -5.73 15.00
N GLN A 19 -9.94 -5.23 15.73
CA GLN A 19 -11.05 -6.03 16.24
C GLN A 19 -12.28 -6.01 15.31
N THR A 20 -12.28 -5.13 14.32
CA THR A 20 -13.40 -4.91 13.40
C THR A 20 -13.25 -5.72 12.11
N CYS A 21 -12.03 -5.82 11.58
CA CYS A 21 -11.74 -6.56 10.36
C CYS A 21 -11.61 -8.07 10.66
N ASP A 22 -11.85 -8.90 9.65
CA ASP A 22 -11.53 -10.33 9.74
C ASP A 22 -10.01 -10.51 9.90
N ALA A 23 -9.61 -11.11 11.02
CA ALA A 23 -8.21 -11.34 11.35
C ALA A 23 -7.61 -12.54 10.59
N SER A 24 -8.42 -13.38 9.95
CA SER A 24 -7.96 -14.58 9.24
C SER A 24 -7.02 -14.26 8.06
N THR A 25 -7.14 -13.07 7.49
CA THR A 25 -6.36 -12.57 6.35
C THR A 25 -5.32 -11.52 6.75
N ALA A 26 -5.13 -11.28 8.05
CA ALA A 26 -4.22 -10.26 8.51
C ALA A 26 -2.75 -10.71 8.40
N HIS A 27 -1.92 -9.85 7.81
CA HIS A 27 -0.49 -10.09 7.57
C HIS A 27 0.42 -9.24 8.46
N ILE A 28 -0.12 -8.17 9.06
CA ILE A 28 0.61 -7.28 9.95
C ILE A 28 0.46 -7.78 11.39
N SER A 29 1.60 -7.87 12.07
CA SER A 29 1.75 -8.47 13.39
C SER A 29 0.98 -7.73 14.48
N ARG A 30 0.75 -8.41 15.63
CA ARG A 30 0.24 -7.78 16.86
C ARG A 30 1.33 -7.11 17.69
N SER A 31 2.55 -6.99 17.14
CA SER A 31 3.70 -6.47 17.86
C SER A 31 3.50 -5.01 18.28
N ALA A 32 4.25 -4.57 19.29
CA ALA A 32 4.43 -3.16 19.62
C ALA A 32 5.29 -2.41 18.58
N SER A 33 5.76 -3.09 17.54
CA SER A 33 6.51 -2.51 16.44
C SER A 33 5.66 -1.51 15.65
N PRO A 34 6.25 -0.39 15.18
CA PRO A 34 5.54 0.54 14.32
C PRO A 34 5.21 -0.11 12.96
N ILE A 35 4.02 0.18 12.45
CA ILE A 35 3.62 -0.17 11.08
C ILE A 35 4.26 0.84 10.14
N LEU A 36 4.99 0.35 9.13
CA LEU A 36 5.67 1.20 8.17
C LEU A 36 4.79 1.39 6.93
N ILE A 37 4.40 2.63 6.63
CA ILE A 37 3.75 2.98 5.37
C ILE A 37 4.81 3.57 4.46
N VAL A 38 5.01 2.97 3.28
CA VAL A 38 6.07 3.38 2.35
C VAL A 38 5.54 4.31 1.26
N ASP A 39 6.34 5.33 0.94
CA ASP A 39 6.14 6.22 -0.20
C ASP A 39 6.74 5.65 -1.50
N THR A 40 6.24 6.10 -2.65
CA THR A 40 6.76 5.81 -3.99
C THR A 40 8.26 6.00 -4.09
N ASN A 41 8.82 7.11 -3.59
CA ASN A 41 10.25 7.37 -3.76
C ASN A 41 11.11 6.42 -2.93
N VAL A 42 10.62 5.99 -1.77
CA VAL A 42 11.30 4.97 -0.95
C VAL A 42 11.29 3.64 -1.68
N VAL A 43 10.15 3.23 -2.24
CA VAL A 43 10.08 1.98 -3.02
C VAL A 43 10.99 2.02 -4.25
N LEU A 44 11.02 3.13 -4.98
CA LEU A 44 11.85 3.27 -6.18
C LEU A 44 13.35 3.23 -5.90
N ASN A 45 13.79 3.92 -4.85
CA ASN A 45 15.21 4.16 -4.62
C ASN A 45 15.82 3.22 -3.56
N GLN A 46 14.99 2.57 -2.74
CA GLN A 46 15.43 1.77 -1.59
C GLN A 46 14.77 0.39 -1.55
N ILE A 47 14.39 -0.19 -2.70
CA ILE A 47 13.80 -1.52 -2.76
C ILE A 47 14.69 -2.61 -2.12
N ASP A 48 16.01 -2.50 -2.26
CA ASP A 48 16.95 -3.47 -1.66
C ASP A 48 16.88 -3.45 -0.12
N LEU A 49 16.59 -2.28 0.48
CA LEU A 49 16.34 -2.17 1.92
C LEU A 49 15.03 -2.87 2.29
N LEU A 50 13.96 -2.67 1.50
CA LEU A 50 12.67 -3.33 1.73
C LEU A 50 12.73 -4.85 1.57
N GLU A 51 13.66 -5.37 0.78
CA GLU A 51 13.90 -6.82 0.64
C GLU A 51 14.66 -7.42 1.85
N ASN A 52 15.31 -6.60 2.66
CA ASN A 52 15.98 -7.07 3.87
C ASN A 52 14.98 -7.72 4.84
N THR A 53 15.34 -8.85 5.44
CA THR A 53 14.49 -9.64 6.35
C THR A 53 14.18 -8.94 7.68
N ILE A 54 14.92 -7.89 8.01
CA ILE A 54 14.66 -7.05 9.19
C ILE A 54 13.39 -6.21 8.98
N MET A 55 13.06 -5.87 7.72
CA MET A 55 11.88 -5.07 7.39
C MET A 55 10.62 -5.93 7.50
N ASN A 56 9.78 -5.57 8.46
CA ASN A 56 8.54 -6.25 8.81
C ASN A 56 7.43 -5.22 9.02
N ASP A 57 6.18 -5.69 9.04
CA ASP A 57 4.99 -4.86 9.24
C ASP A 57 4.90 -3.65 8.28
N VAL A 58 5.13 -3.92 6.99
CA VAL A 58 5.13 -2.89 5.92
C VAL A 58 3.80 -2.89 5.19
N VAL A 59 3.18 -1.72 5.10
CA VAL A 59 1.98 -1.45 4.30
C VAL A 59 2.36 -0.66 3.06
N VAL A 60 1.97 -1.18 1.90
CA VAL A 60 2.14 -0.54 0.59
C VAL A 60 0.77 -0.10 0.09
N LEU A 61 0.62 1.18 -0.26
CA LEU A 61 -0.63 1.70 -0.80
C LEU A 61 -0.81 1.33 -2.27
N SER A 62 -2.04 1.12 -2.72
CA SER A 62 -2.32 0.85 -4.15
C SER A 62 -1.85 1.97 -5.06
N VAL A 63 -2.02 3.23 -4.66
CA VAL A 63 -1.55 4.39 -5.43
C VAL A 63 -0.02 4.38 -5.60
N VAL A 64 0.71 3.98 -4.56
CA VAL A 64 2.17 3.84 -4.59
C VAL A 64 2.57 2.72 -5.56
N LEU A 65 1.90 1.56 -5.52
CA LEU A 65 2.18 0.49 -6.47
C LEU A 65 1.93 0.92 -7.92
N ASP A 66 0.85 1.64 -8.19
CA ASP A 66 0.53 2.12 -9.53
C ASP A 66 1.55 3.16 -10.03
N GLU A 67 1.98 4.08 -9.17
CA GLU A 67 3.06 5.00 -9.51
C GLU A 67 4.38 4.29 -9.80
N VAL A 68 4.79 3.36 -8.93
CA VAL A 68 6.01 2.57 -9.11
C VAL A 68 5.93 1.78 -10.40
N LYS A 69 4.79 1.18 -10.74
CA LYS A 69 4.57 0.46 -12.00
C LYS A 69 4.77 1.35 -13.22
N ASN A 70 4.25 2.59 -13.16
CA ASN A 70 4.37 3.56 -14.23
C ASN A 70 5.80 4.11 -14.38
N LYS A 71 6.54 4.26 -13.28
CA LYS A 71 7.91 4.80 -13.25
C LYS A 71 8.97 3.73 -13.53
N ASN A 72 8.83 2.53 -12.96
CA ASN A 72 9.78 1.41 -13.08
C ASN A 72 9.12 0.04 -12.85
N ILE A 73 8.81 -0.66 -13.95
CA ILE A 73 8.16 -1.98 -13.91
C ILE A 73 8.99 -3.05 -13.21
N ALA A 74 10.33 -2.97 -13.26
CA ALA A 74 11.19 -3.96 -12.61
C ALA A 74 11.10 -3.86 -11.08
N VAL A 75 11.10 -2.63 -10.54
CA VAL A 75 10.90 -2.39 -9.11
C VAL A 75 9.47 -2.80 -8.69
N TYR A 76 8.46 -2.48 -9.50
CA TYR A 76 7.08 -2.94 -9.26
C TYR A 76 7.00 -4.47 -9.11
N ASN A 77 7.64 -5.22 -10.02
CA ASN A 77 7.64 -6.68 -9.94
C ASN A 77 8.30 -7.18 -8.65
N ARG A 78 9.41 -6.55 -8.22
CA ARG A 78 10.10 -6.90 -6.97
C ARG A 78 9.24 -6.64 -5.73
N VAL A 79 8.66 -5.44 -5.59
CA VAL A 79 7.78 -5.15 -4.45
C VAL A 79 6.51 -6.02 -4.47
N ARG A 80 5.99 -6.36 -5.65
CA ARG A 80 4.84 -7.26 -5.77
C ARG A 80 5.18 -8.68 -5.31
N MET A 81 6.39 -9.16 -5.58
CA MET A 81 6.88 -10.44 -5.07
C MET A 81 7.00 -10.41 -3.54
N LEU A 82 7.47 -9.31 -2.94
CA LEU A 82 7.48 -9.14 -1.49
C LEU A 82 6.06 -9.23 -0.89
N CYS A 83 5.10 -8.52 -1.48
CA CYS A 83 3.70 -8.52 -1.01
C CYS A 83 2.99 -9.87 -1.19
N SER A 84 3.45 -10.72 -2.12
CA SER A 84 2.84 -12.04 -2.38
C SER A 84 3.47 -13.14 -1.52
N ASN A 85 4.60 -12.86 -0.88
CA ASN A 85 5.32 -13.82 -0.05
C ASN A 85 4.73 -13.83 1.36
N THR A 86 4.05 -14.92 1.74
CA THR A 86 3.41 -15.07 3.05
C THR A 86 4.38 -15.10 4.24
N MET A 87 5.67 -15.37 3.99
CA MET A 87 6.73 -15.29 5.00
C MET A 87 7.17 -13.84 5.26
N ARG A 88 6.73 -12.89 4.43
CA ARG A 88 7.00 -11.47 4.56
C ARG A 88 5.75 -10.77 5.07
N GLN A 89 5.92 -9.89 6.05
CA GLN A 89 4.83 -9.11 6.62
C GLN A 89 4.60 -7.85 5.79
N PHE A 90 4.27 -8.05 4.51
CA PHE A 90 3.97 -7.00 3.55
C PHE A 90 2.49 -7.07 3.20
N PHE A 91 1.80 -5.94 3.33
CA PHE A 91 0.38 -5.85 3.07
C PHE A 91 0.09 -4.74 2.05
N VAL A 92 -0.79 -5.01 1.09
CA VAL A 92 -1.24 -4.00 0.13
C VAL A 92 -2.60 -3.47 0.55
N PHE A 93 -2.66 -2.17 0.86
CA PHE A 93 -3.92 -1.52 1.18
C PHE A 93 -4.48 -0.79 -0.05
N ALA A 94 -5.70 -1.17 -0.45
CA ALA A 94 -6.39 -0.62 -1.62
C ALA A 94 -7.02 0.75 -1.34
N ASN A 95 -6.19 1.73 -1.00
CA ASN A 95 -6.59 3.07 -0.55
C ASN A 95 -7.46 3.83 -1.55
N GLU A 96 -7.25 3.63 -2.85
CA GLU A 96 -8.06 4.27 -3.89
C GLU A 96 -9.49 3.73 -3.94
N HIS A 97 -9.75 2.54 -3.41
CA HIS A 97 -11.08 1.93 -3.41
C HIS A 97 -11.76 1.97 -2.04
N HIS A 98 -11.07 2.41 -0.99
CA HIS A 98 -11.64 2.50 0.35
C HIS A 98 -12.33 3.85 0.54
N LYS A 99 -13.60 3.81 0.96
CA LYS A 99 -14.48 4.99 1.08
C LYS A 99 -13.86 6.12 1.91
N ASP A 100 -13.21 5.78 3.02
CA ASP A 100 -12.66 6.78 3.95
C ASP A 100 -11.29 7.33 3.56
N THR A 101 -10.57 6.68 2.62
CA THR A 101 -9.21 7.12 2.22
C THR A 101 -9.15 7.63 0.79
N TYR A 102 -10.23 7.47 0.01
CA TYR A 102 -10.28 7.98 -1.35
C TYR A 102 -10.35 9.51 -1.36
N VAL A 103 -9.46 10.13 -2.13
CA VAL A 103 -9.42 11.58 -2.33
C VAL A 103 -9.68 11.95 -3.78
N LYS A 104 -10.59 12.92 -3.97
CA LYS A 104 -10.83 13.53 -5.29
C LYS A 104 -9.74 14.54 -5.61
N ALA A 105 -9.40 14.63 -6.90
CA ALA A 105 -8.53 15.69 -7.42
C ALA A 105 -9.20 17.06 -7.27
N MET A 106 -8.45 18.03 -6.78
CA MET A 106 -8.87 19.42 -6.67
C MET A 106 -8.56 20.18 -7.97
N VAL A 107 -9.26 21.30 -8.20
CA VAL A 107 -9.03 22.14 -9.38
C VAL A 107 -7.62 22.75 -9.30
N GLY A 108 -6.79 22.46 -10.31
CA GLY A 108 -5.41 22.95 -10.37
C GLY A 108 -4.38 22.11 -9.61
N GLU A 109 -4.79 21.03 -8.96
CA GLU A 109 -3.90 20.07 -8.28
C GLU A 109 -3.18 19.18 -9.31
N SER A 110 -1.87 18.98 -9.16
CA SER A 110 -1.16 18.04 -10.01
C SER A 110 -1.44 16.59 -9.57
N PRO A 111 -1.26 15.59 -10.46
CA PRO A 111 -1.43 14.18 -10.07
C PRO A 111 -0.53 13.77 -8.90
N ASN A 112 0.69 14.30 -8.81
CA ASN A 112 1.62 14.00 -7.72
C ASN A 112 1.12 14.60 -6.41
N ASP A 113 0.70 15.87 -6.41
CA ASP A 113 0.18 16.54 -5.21
C ASP A 113 -1.05 15.81 -4.65
N ARG A 114 -1.91 15.29 -5.53
CA ARG A 114 -3.07 14.47 -5.12
C ARG A 114 -2.65 13.15 -4.48
N ASN A 115 -1.63 12.49 -5.03
CA ASN A 115 -1.19 11.17 -4.56
C ASN A 115 -0.46 11.25 -3.21
N ASP A 116 0.19 12.39 -2.93
CA ASP A 116 0.89 12.65 -1.66
C ASP A 116 -0.05 13.09 -0.51
N ARG A 117 -1.29 13.47 -0.81
CA ARG A 117 -2.29 13.99 0.16
C ARG A 117 -3.22 12.92 0.71
#